data_AF-U6RL80-F1
#
_entry.id   AF-U6RL80-F1
#
_cell.length_a   1.000
_cell.length_b   1.000
_cell.length_c   1.000
_cell.angle_alpha   90.00
_cell.angle_beta   90.00
_cell.angle_gamma   90.00
#
_symmetry.space_group_name_H-M   'P 1'
#
loop_
_entity.id
_entity.type
_entity.pdbx_description
1 polymer ?
#
loop_
_entity_poly.entity_id
_entity_poly.type
_entity_poly.pdbx_seq_one_letter_code
_entity_poly.pdbx_strand_id
1 'polypeptide(L)'
;MKKLYNIFMVGLAALAFSACESDRDSNPTLLEPDTFVLNVPPYAENNVYDLENSKAIEFTCSQPDYGFPIATTYSVQMSLNENFTEENEEAGTKLNYVTLATKYTSTKVDVDAVEFALALVELWDLSGSGELPDTPVTLYIRMQAALTSNGSGACTSNVIKLPRVLGYKAEAPVTLPEKMYLIGSFAESDWNAWLEMTPVEGSTGKFSRVVTFAGGDAMKFNMNPGWDGNQVAYFDGLVPDESKKLADVGGVDDGNGGLNIQIGNAGTYEVVVTVKVAGTKLAYTLDFYEATAE
;
A
#
# COMPACT_ATOMS: atom_id res chain seq x y z
N MET A 1 -47.39 -46.22 -29.95
CA MET A 1 -46.59 -45.35 -29.06
C MET A 1 -45.18 -45.07 -29.61
N LYS A 2 -45.04 -44.66 -30.89
CA LYS A 2 -43.73 -44.34 -31.50
C LYS A 2 -43.66 -42.96 -32.16
N LYS A 3 -44.78 -42.22 -32.23
CA LYS A 3 -44.85 -40.89 -32.88
C LYS A 3 -44.88 -39.71 -31.91
N LEU A 4 -45.07 -39.96 -30.61
CA LEU A 4 -45.07 -38.92 -29.56
C LEU A 4 -43.67 -38.64 -29.00
N TYR A 5 -42.75 -39.61 -29.06
CA TYR A 5 -41.38 -39.44 -28.53
C TYR A 5 -40.52 -38.55 -29.43
N ASN A 6 -40.75 -38.56 -30.75
CA ASN A 6 -39.99 -37.74 -31.69
C ASN A 6 -40.37 -36.26 -31.65
N ILE A 7 -41.57 -35.89 -31.20
CA ILE A 7 -41.98 -34.48 -31.11
C ILE A 7 -41.42 -33.83 -29.83
N PHE A 8 -41.27 -34.60 -28.74
CA PHE A 8 -40.71 -34.10 -27.49
C PHE A 8 -39.19 -33.91 -27.55
N MET A 9 -38.47 -34.74 -28.32
CA MET A 9 -37.02 -34.61 -28.53
C MET A 9 -36.63 -33.43 -29.43
N VAL A 10 -37.48 -33.06 -30.40
CA VAL A 10 -37.23 -31.92 -31.29
C VAL A 10 -37.53 -30.58 -30.59
N GLY A 11 -38.49 -30.54 -29.65
CA GLY A 11 -38.78 -29.35 -28.85
C GLY A 11 -37.70 -28.99 -27.83
N LEU A 12 -36.99 -29.98 -27.28
CA LEU A 12 -35.89 -29.77 -26.33
C LEU A 12 -34.59 -29.32 -27.02
N ALA A 13 -34.35 -29.76 -28.27
CA ALA A 13 -33.20 -29.35 -29.07
C ALA A 13 -33.32 -27.90 -29.58
N ALA A 14 -34.53 -27.39 -29.78
CA ALA A 14 -34.77 -26.00 -30.20
C ALA A 14 -34.50 -24.97 -29.07
N LEU A 15 -34.53 -25.39 -27.80
CA LEU A 15 -34.21 -24.55 -26.64
C LEU A 15 -32.72 -24.57 -26.28
N ALA A 16 -31.93 -25.47 -26.89
CA ALA A 16 -30.49 -25.59 -26.63
C ALA A 16 -29.64 -24.59 -27.45
N PHE A 17 -30.24 -23.88 -28.41
CA PHE A 17 -29.57 -22.86 -29.24
C PHE A 17 -29.89 -21.41 -28.80
N SER A 18 -30.64 -21.20 -27.72
CA SER A 18 -30.89 -19.84 -27.21
C SER A 18 -29.83 -19.36 -26.19
N ALA A 19 -28.74 -20.11 -26.00
CA ALA A 19 -27.64 -19.69 -25.15
C ALA A 19 -26.48 -19.18 -26.02
N CYS A 20 -26.32 -17.86 -26.01
CA CYS A 20 -25.10 -17.13 -26.37
C CYS A 20 -24.80 -16.90 -27.86
N GLU A 21 -25.78 -16.55 -28.71
CA GLU A 21 -25.47 -15.89 -30.00
C GLU A 21 -25.39 -14.36 -29.89
N SER A 22 -25.85 -13.78 -28.78
CA SER A 22 -25.66 -12.37 -28.51
C SER A 22 -24.42 -12.17 -27.64
N ASP A 23 -23.24 -12.43 -28.20
CA ASP A 23 -22.05 -11.63 -27.87
C ASP A 23 -22.39 -10.22 -28.34
N ARG A 24 -23.12 -9.49 -27.49
CA ARG A 24 -23.36 -8.08 -27.72
C ARG A 24 -21.97 -7.50 -27.57
N ASP A 25 -21.43 -6.87 -28.60
CA ASP A 25 -20.16 -6.10 -28.61
C ASP A 25 -20.05 -5.03 -27.48
N SER A 26 -20.97 -5.02 -26.51
CA SER A 26 -20.97 -4.30 -25.25
C SER A 26 -20.12 -5.00 -24.17
N ASN A 27 -18.93 -5.47 -24.50
CA ASN A 27 -17.96 -5.82 -23.46
C ASN A 27 -17.53 -4.53 -22.73
N PRO A 28 -17.53 -4.50 -21.39
CA PRO A 28 -17.04 -3.34 -20.64
C PRO A 28 -15.60 -3.04 -21.07
N THR A 29 -15.37 -1.84 -21.59
CA THR A 29 -14.03 -1.37 -21.92
C THR A 29 -13.46 -0.66 -20.72
N LEU A 30 -12.27 -1.07 -20.29
CA LEU A 30 -11.53 -0.32 -19.28
C LEU A 30 -11.17 1.05 -19.85
N LEU A 31 -11.66 2.11 -19.21
CA LEU A 31 -11.28 3.48 -19.52
C LEU A 31 -10.06 3.89 -18.69
N GLU A 32 -9.28 4.83 -19.23
CA GLU A 32 -8.17 5.47 -18.51
C GLU A 32 -8.58 6.92 -18.19
N PRO A 33 -9.12 7.18 -16.99
CA PRO A 33 -9.57 8.51 -16.62
C PRO A 33 -8.39 9.46 -16.40
N ASP A 34 -8.50 10.69 -16.89
CA ASP A 34 -7.48 11.73 -16.63
C ASP A 34 -7.57 12.28 -15.20
N THR A 35 -8.77 12.32 -14.62
CA THR A 35 -9.02 12.91 -13.31
C THR A 35 -10.28 12.36 -12.64
N PHE A 36 -10.51 12.74 -11.37
CA PHE A 36 -11.70 12.45 -10.59
C PHE A 36 -11.99 13.59 -9.59
N VAL A 37 -13.17 13.57 -8.98
CA VAL A 37 -13.60 14.65 -8.08
C VAL A 37 -13.17 14.36 -6.65
N LEU A 38 -12.42 15.27 -6.05
CA LEU A 38 -12.21 15.40 -4.61
C LEU A 38 -13.10 16.52 -4.08
N ASN A 39 -13.98 16.20 -3.14
CA ASN A 39 -14.92 17.16 -2.57
C ASN A 39 -14.24 18.04 -1.52
N VAL A 40 -14.56 19.34 -1.53
CA VAL A 40 -14.17 20.25 -0.46
C VAL A 40 -14.99 19.91 0.79
N PRO A 41 -14.36 19.70 1.97
CA PRO A 41 -15.11 19.44 3.20
C PRO A 41 -16.10 20.58 3.52
N PRO A 42 -17.33 20.29 3.99
CA PRO A 42 -18.41 21.29 4.12
C PRO A 42 -18.09 22.53 4.98
N TYR A 43 -17.11 22.43 5.87
CA TYR A 43 -16.72 23.51 6.79
C TYR A 43 -15.28 24.01 6.59
N ALA A 44 -14.65 23.71 5.45
CA ALA A 44 -13.23 24.05 5.22
C ALA A 44 -12.93 25.55 5.35
N GLU A 45 -13.83 26.42 4.89
CA GLU A 45 -13.65 27.89 4.93
C GLU A 45 -13.81 28.49 6.34
N ASN A 46 -14.68 27.91 7.16
CA ASN A 46 -15.09 28.51 8.44
C ASN A 46 -14.49 27.82 9.67
N ASN A 47 -13.91 26.63 9.51
CA ASN A 47 -13.31 25.87 10.59
C ASN A 47 -11.79 25.98 10.59
N VAL A 48 -11.16 25.73 11.74
CA VAL A 48 -9.73 25.46 11.85
C VAL A 48 -9.54 23.97 12.00
N TYR A 49 -8.71 23.37 11.14
CA TYR A 49 -8.25 22.01 11.32
C TYR A 49 -7.11 22.01 12.33
N ASP A 50 -7.46 21.92 13.61
CA ASP A 50 -6.51 21.76 14.70
C ASP A 50 -6.05 20.31 14.77
N LEU A 51 -4.84 20.03 14.27
CA LEU A 51 -4.33 18.66 14.14
C LEU A 51 -4.00 18.02 15.49
N GLU A 52 -3.63 18.81 16.50
CA GLU A 52 -3.27 18.29 17.83
C GLU A 52 -4.51 17.78 18.58
N ASN A 53 -5.65 18.44 18.39
CA ASN A 53 -6.90 18.11 19.07
C ASN A 53 -7.90 17.33 18.21
N SER A 54 -7.54 17.00 16.97
CA SER A 54 -8.37 16.20 16.06
C SER A 54 -7.95 14.73 16.06
N LYS A 55 -8.89 13.84 15.75
CA LYS A 55 -8.58 12.42 15.53
C LYS A 55 -8.27 12.12 14.07
N ALA A 56 -9.06 12.70 13.18
CA ALA A 56 -8.93 12.48 11.75
C ALA A 56 -9.47 13.67 10.96
N ILE A 57 -9.06 13.76 9.70
CA ILE A 57 -9.60 14.65 8.69
C ILE A 57 -10.31 13.79 7.64
N GLU A 58 -11.62 14.01 7.50
CA GLU A 58 -12.44 13.27 6.53
C GLU A 58 -12.39 13.95 5.16
N PHE A 59 -12.01 13.19 4.15
CA PHE A 59 -12.14 13.53 2.73
C PHE A 59 -13.11 12.59 2.04
N THR A 60 -13.78 13.10 1.01
CA THR A 60 -14.63 12.27 0.15
C THR A 60 -14.33 12.56 -1.32
N CYS A 61 -14.35 11.53 -2.15
CA CYS A 61 -14.10 11.66 -3.58
C CYS A 61 -15.08 10.80 -4.40
N SER A 62 -15.11 11.02 -5.71
CA SER A 62 -15.70 10.07 -6.66
C SER A 62 -14.65 9.03 -7.05
N GLN A 63 -15.08 7.82 -7.37
CA GLN A 63 -14.20 6.89 -8.06
C GLN A 63 -13.83 7.45 -9.45
N PRO A 64 -12.56 7.33 -9.91
CA PRO A 64 -12.21 7.61 -11.29
C PRO A 64 -13.07 6.78 -12.25
N ASP A 65 -13.49 7.38 -13.36
CA ASP A 65 -14.36 6.68 -14.31
C ASP A 65 -13.54 5.70 -15.17
N TYR A 66 -13.39 4.48 -14.65
CA TYR A 66 -12.79 3.36 -15.36
C TYR A 66 -13.76 2.69 -16.36
N GLY A 67 -14.97 3.24 -16.54
CA GLY A 67 -16.05 2.67 -17.33
C GLY A 67 -16.96 1.70 -16.57
N PHE A 68 -16.52 1.24 -15.39
CA PHE A 68 -17.29 0.40 -14.47
C PHE A 68 -16.65 0.41 -13.06
N PRO A 69 -17.40 0.04 -12.00
CA PRO A 69 -16.84 -0.04 -10.65
C PRO A 69 -15.73 -1.10 -10.56
N ILE A 70 -14.55 -0.68 -10.10
CA ILE A 70 -13.36 -1.54 -9.99
C ILE A 70 -12.61 -1.22 -8.69
N ALA A 71 -11.82 -2.16 -8.15
CA ALA A 71 -11.02 -1.90 -6.95
C ALA A 71 -9.97 -0.81 -7.23
N THR A 72 -10.04 0.28 -6.48
CA THR A 72 -9.17 1.45 -6.64
C THR A 72 -8.48 1.75 -5.32
N THR A 73 -7.18 2.00 -5.39
CA THR A 73 -6.37 2.45 -4.27
C THR A 73 -6.15 3.95 -4.38
N TYR A 74 -6.35 4.67 -3.29
CA TYR A 74 -6.21 6.12 -3.18
C TYR A 74 -5.09 6.49 -2.21
N SER A 75 -4.35 7.55 -2.53
CA SER A 75 -3.39 8.19 -1.63
C SER A 75 -3.66 9.70 -1.59
N VAL A 76 -3.43 10.31 -0.42
CA VAL A 76 -3.61 11.75 -0.20
C VAL A 76 -2.28 12.45 -0.40
N GLN A 77 -2.28 13.58 -1.10
CA GLN A 77 -1.12 14.42 -1.31
C GLN A 77 -1.39 15.84 -0.82
N MET A 78 -0.39 16.44 -0.17
CA MET A 78 -0.49 17.79 0.37
C MET A 78 0.65 18.69 -0.12
N SER A 79 0.34 19.96 -0.39
CA SER A 79 1.30 20.98 -0.79
C SER A 79 0.96 22.34 -0.16
N LEU A 80 1.99 23.20 -0.04
CA LEU A 80 1.84 24.62 0.31
C LEU A 80 1.43 25.47 -0.90
N ASN A 81 1.48 24.91 -2.11
CA ASN A 81 1.13 25.57 -3.36
C ASN A 81 0.00 24.81 -4.07
N GLU A 82 -0.88 25.55 -4.76
CA GLU A 82 -1.94 24.95 -5.57
C GLU A 82 -1.38 24.16 -6.75
N ASN A 83 -0.21 24.55 -7.25
CA ASN A 83 0.50 23.87 -8.32
C ASN A 83 1.39 22.79 -7.72
N PHE A 84 0.94 21.54 -7.81
CA PHE A 84 1.73 20.37 -7.43
C PHE A 84 2.82 20.13 -8.48
N THR A 85 4.06 20.33 -8.07
CA THR A 85 5.24 20.24 -8.91
C THR A 85 5.94 18.92 -8.68
N GLU A 86 6.09 18.16 -9.75
CA GLU A 86 6.88 16.93 -9.76
C GLU A 86 8.38 17.25 -9.79
N GLU A 87 9.19 16.35 -9.24
CA GLU A 87 10.64 16.46 -9.34
C GLU A 87 11.09 16.32 -10.80
N ASN A 88 11.99 17.20 -11.23
CA ASN A 88 12.62 17.13 -12.53
C ASN A 88 14.09 17.56 -12.39
N GLU A 89 14.98 16.57 -12.41
CA GLU A 89 16.42 16.77 -12.26
C GLU A 89 17.00 17.65 -13.38
N GLU A 90 16.57 17.45 -14.62
CA GLU A 90 17.06 18.20 -15.79
C GLU A 90 16.69 19.69 -15.71
N ALA A 91 15.48 19.99 -15.20
CA ALA A 91 14.98 21.34 -15.00
C ALA A 91 15.36 21.95 -13.64
N GLY A 92 16.11 21.21 -12.79
CA GLY A 92 16.46 21.64 -11.44
C GLY A 92 15.26 21.91 -10.54
N THR A 93 14.12 21.30 -10.84
CA THR A 93 12.85 21.54 -10.14
C THR A 93 12.67 20.48 -9.06
N LYS A 94 12.42 20.93 -7.84
CA LYS A 94 12.19 20.04 -6.69
C LYS A 94 10.70 19.74 -6.54
N LEU A 95 10.41 18.53 -6.07
CA LEU A 95 9.10 18.14 -5.56
C LEU A 95 8.61 19.17 -4.53
N ASN A 96 7.34 19.54 -4.55
CA ASN A 96 6.77 20.52 -3.60
C ASN A 96 5.56 19.99 -2.80
N TYR A 97 5.39 18.68 -2.78
CA TYR A 97 4.27 18.03 -2.10
C TYR A 97 4.75 16.78 -1.37
N VAL A 98 3.98 16.35 -0.36
CA VAL A 98 4.19 15.09 0.35
C VAL A 98 3.02 14.17 0.08
N THR A 99 3.29 12.88 -0.14
CA THR A 99 2.26 11.84 -0.24
C THR A 99 2.15 11.12 1.09
N LEU A 100 0.95 11.07 1.66
CA LEU A 100 0.69 10.37 2.91
C LEU A 100 0.87 8.86 2.73
N ALA A 101 1.33 8.20 3.78
CA ALA A 101 1.72 6.80 3.75
C ALA A 101 0.50 5.86 3.69
N THR A 102 -0.56 6.20 4.40
CA THR A 102 -1.78 5.39 4.45
C THR A 102 -2.50 5.45 3.11
N LYS A 103 -2.74 4.26 2.55
CA LYS A 103 -3.54 4.06 1.34
C LYS A 103 -4.96 3.65 1.71
N TYR A 104 -5.91 4.04 0.88
CA TYR A 104 -7.33 3.78 1.10
C TYR A 104 -7.93 3.04 -0.09
N THR A 105 -8.94 2.21 0.14
CA THR A 105 -9.72 1.52 -0.91
C THR A 105 -11.18 1.95 -0.94
N SER A 106 -11.49 3.01 -0.20
CA SER A 106 -12.81 3.61 -0.04
C SER A 106 -12.76 5.05 -0.56
N THR A 107 -13.87 5.51 -1.16
CA THR A 107 -14.06 6.91 -1.58
C THR A 107 -14.37 7.86 -0.42
N LYS A 108 -14.60 7.31 0.77
CA LYS A 108 -14.57 8.03 2.04
C LYS A 108 -13.24 7.70 2.74
N VAL A 109 -12.45 8.74 2.99
CA VAL A 109 -11.07 8.65 3.47
C VAL A 109 -10.94 9.42 4.77
N ASP A 110 -10.75 8.69 5.87
CA ASP A 110 -10.50 9.26 7.20
C ASP A 110 -8.99 9.25 7.46
N VAL A 111 -8.35 10.39 7.24
CA VAL A 111 -6.90 10.53 7.45
C VAL A 111 -6.60 10.78 8.91
N ASP A 112 -5.76 9.96 9.51
CA ASP A 112 -5.30 10.15 10.89
C ASP A 112 -4.65 11.54 11.06
N ALA A 113 -5.07 12.28 12.09
CA ALA A 113 -4.60 13.65 12.30
C ALA A 113 -3.09 13.72 12.63
N VAL A 114 -2.54 12.70 13.30
CA VAL A 114 -1.11 12.60 13.58
C VAL A 114 -0.34 12.32 12.29
N GLU A 115 -0.83 11.43 11.42
CA GLU A 115 -0.22 11.23 10.10
C GLU A 115 -0.23 12.52 9.26
N PHE A 116 -1.36 13.24 9.28
CA PHE A 116 -1.48 14.50 8.57
C PHE A 116 -0.50 15.56 9.12
N ALA A 117 -0.31 15.61 10.44
CA ALA A 117 0.65 16.50 11.09
C ALA A 117 2.11 16.13 10.77
N LEU A 118 2.44 14.84 10.74
CA LEU A 118 3.77 14.35 10.32
C LEU A 118 4.07 14.75 8.88
N ALA A 119 3.12 14.56 7.97
CA ALA A 119 3.26 14.97 6.57
C ALA A 119 3.40 16.50 6.43
N LEU A 120 2.73 17.29 7.28
CA LEU A 120 2.88 18.74 7.32
C LEU A 120 4.29 19.15 7.76
N VAL A 121 4.86 18.51 8.79
CA VAL A 121 6.24 18.75 9.22
C VAL A 121 7.21 18.45 8.10
N GLU A 122 7.08 17.29 7.43
CA GLU A 122 7.91 16.91 6.28
C GLU A 122 7.79 17.92 5.13
N LEU A 123 6.57 18.35 4.80
CA LEU A 123 6.32 19.34 3.76
C LEU A 123 6.96 20.70 4.09
N TRP A 124 6.97 21.08 5.38
CA TRP A 124 7.58 22.33 5.85
C TRP A 124 9.11 22.30 5.83
N ASP A 125 9.69 21.16 6.18
CA ASP A 125 11.14 20.92 6.06
C ASP A 125 11.56 20.96 4.59
N LEU A 126 10.77 20.33 3.71
CA LEU A 126 10.99 20.32 2.27
C LEU A 126 10.91 21.73 1.65
N SER A 127 10.02 22.59 2.15
CA SER A 127 9.92 23.97 1.67
C SER A 127 11.05 24.88 2.19
N GLY A 128 11.88 24.40 3.13
CA GLY A 128 12.96 25.17 3.75
C GLY A 128 12.45 26.38 4.54
N SER A 129 11.21 26.33 5.04
CA SER A 129 10.51 27.46 5.66
C SER A 129 10.86 27.67 7.15
N GLY A 130 11.81 26.91 7.68
CA GLY A 130 12.28 27.03 9.06
C GLY A 130 11.35 26.33 10.05
N GLU A 131 11.10 26.95 11.20
CA GLU A 131 10.21 26.39 12.21
C GLU A 131 8.75 26.42 11.75
N LEU A 132 8.00 25.36 12.09
CA LEU A 132 6.57 25.30 11.82
C LEU A 132 5.84 26.40 12.63
N PRO A 133 4.96 27.21 12.00
CA PRO A 133 4.28 28.31 12.66
C PRO A 133 3.23 27.81 13.66
N ASP A 134 2.98 28.61 14.69
CA ASP A 134 1.92 28.43 15.68
C ASP A 134 0.56 29.00 15.24
N THR A 135 0.46 29.44 13.98
CA THR A 135 -0.76 29.99 13.38
C THR A 135 -1.25 29.13 12.22
N PRO A 136 -2.57 29.13 11.92
CA PRO A 136 -3.10 28.32 10.83
C PRO A 136 -2.50 28.69 9.47
N VAL A 137 -2.09 27.66 8.72
CA VAL A 137 -1.56 27.78 7.36
C VAL A 137 -2.58 27.29 6.34
N THR A 138 -2.42 27.73 5.09
CA THR A 138 -3.20 27.20 3.96
C THR A 138 -2.49 25.99 3.37
N LEU A 139 -3.23 24.91 3.16
CA LEU A 139 -2.77 23.72 2.44
C LEU A 139 -3.64 23.46 1.21
N TYR A 140 -3.02 22.91 0.19
CA TYR A 140 -3.67 22.39 -1.01
C TYR A 140 -3.58 20.87 -0.99
N ILE A 141 -4.71 20.21 -1.25
CA ILE A 141 -4.83 18.75 -1.18
C ILE A 141 -5.28 18.25 -2.54
N ARG A 142 -4.64 17.18 -3.02
CA ARG A 142 -5.16 16.36 -4.12
C ARG A 142 -5.06 14.89 -3.71
N MET A 143 -5.77 14.03 -4.42
CA MET A 143 -5.64 12.58 -4.25
C MET A 143 -5.12 11.95 -5.54
N GLN A 144 -4.27 10.93 -5.41
CA GLN A 144 -3.92 10.03 -6.50
C GLN A 144 -4.77 8.77 -6.37
N ALA A 145 -5.19 8.21 -7.50
CA ALA A 145 -5.92 6.96 -7.58
C ALA A 145 -5.33 6.06 -8.66
N ALA A 146 -5.31 4.75 -8.41
CA ALA A 146 -4.90 3.74 -9.39
C ALA A 146 -5.61 2.41 -9.11
N LEU A 147 -5.65 1.50 -10.10
CA LEU A 147 -6.22 0.18 -9.90
C LEU A 147 -5.43 -0.59 -8.82
N THR A 148 -6.15 -1.18 -7.85
CA THR A 148 -5.52 -1.91 -6.74
C THR A 148 -4.73 -3.13 -7.22
N SER A 149 -5.15 -3.74 -8.34
CA SER A 149 -4.54 -4.97 -8.87
C SER A 149 -3.10 -4.81 -9.35
N ASN A 150 -2.77 -3.67 -9.96
CA ASN A 150 -1.53 -3.51 -10.73
C ASN A 150 -1.05 -2.05 -10.85
N GLY A 151 -1.76 -1.09 -10.26
CA GLY A 151 -1.41 0.33 -10.34
C GLY A 151 -1.65 1.00 -11.70
N SER A 152 -2.26 0.32 -12.67
CA SER A 152 -2.60 0.95 -13.96
C SER A 152 -3.76 1.95 -13.82
N GLY A 153 -3.98 2.76 -14.85
CA GLY A 153 -5.04 3.78 -14.84
C GLY A 153 -4.85 4.82 -13.74
N ALA A 154 -3.59 5.17 -13.47
CA ALA A 154 -3.23 6.14 -12.43
C ALA A 154 -3.64 7.55 -12.86
N CYS A 155 -4.35 8.26 -11.98
CA CYS A 155 -4.79 9.63 -12.21
C CYS A 155 -4.79 10.44 -10.91
N THR A 156 -4.97 11.76 -11.04
CA THR A 156 -5.06 12.67 -9.88
C THR A 156 -6.39 13.41 -9.87
N SER A 157 -6.89 13.73 -8.67
CA SER A 157 -8.11 14.50 -8.52
C SER A 157 -7.91 15.98 -8.87
N ASN A 158 -9.00 16.74 -8.93
CA ASN A 158 -8.91 18.18 -8.74
C ASN A 158 -8.24 18.53 -7.39
N VAL A 159 -7.65 19.72 -7.32
CA VAL A 159 -7.08 20.27 -6.08
C VAL A 159 -8.19 20.91 -5.25
N ILE A 160 -8.14 20.73 -3.93
CA ILE A 160 -8.97 21.45 -2.96
C ILE A 160 -8.08 22.29 -2.04
N LYS A 161 -8.67 23.34 -1.46
CA LYS A 161 -8.00 24.24 -0.52
C LYS A 161 -8.51 24.01 0.89
N LEU A 162 -7.60 23.84 1.84
CA LEU A 162 -7.85 23.93 3.27
C LEU A 162 -7.22 25.21 3.79
N PRO A 163 -7.99 26.30 3.98
CA PRO A 163 -7.42 27.62 4.25
C PRO A 163 -6.81 27.77 5.64
N ARG A 164 -7.24 26.96 6.61
CA ARG A 164 -6.88 27.11 8.03
C ARG A 164 -6.54 25.77 8.67
N VAL A 165 -5.30 25.32 8.49
CA VAL A 165 -4.74 24.12 9.13
C VAL A 165 -3.76 24.55 10.20
N LEU A 166 -4.05 24.23 11.46
CA LEU A 166 -3.15 24.47 12.58
C LEU A 166 -2.37 23.19 12.86
N GLY A 167 -1.09 23.21 12.48
CA GLY A 167 -0.16 22.13 12.74
C GLY A 167 0.51 22.23 14.11
N TYR A 168 1.19 21.15 14.47
CA TYR A 168 2.10 21.08 15.61
C TYR A 168 3.30 20.22 15.21
N LYS A 169 4.37 20.29 16.00
CA LYS A 169 5.56 19.44 15.77
C LYS A 169 5.25 18.00 16.21
N ALA A 170 4.60 17.25 15.33
CA ALA A 170 4.26 15.86 15.56
C ALA A 170 5.50 14.96 15.54
N GLU A 171 5.47 13.92 16.35
CA GLU A 171 6.45 12.84 16.33
C GLU A 171 5.70 11.53 16.08
N ALA A 172 6.32 10.61 15.33
CA ALA A 172 5.70 9.34 15.05
C ALA A 172 5.52 8.56 16.37
N PRO A 173 4.35 7.93 16.60
CA PRO A 173 4.10 7.16 17.82
C PRO A 173 4.84 5.83 17.85
N VAL A 174 5.68 5.57 16.85
CA VAL A 174 6.48 4.35 16.68
C VAL A 174 7.93 4.71 16.45
N THR A 175 8.83 3.88 16.96
CA THR A 175 10.27 3.98 16.75
C THR A 175 10.75 2.82 15.90
N LEU A 176 11.80 3.05 15.12
CA LEU A 176 12.47 1.96 14.41
C LEU A 176 13.01 0.93 15.42
N PRO A 177 12.87 -0.37 15.13
CA PRO A 177 13.43 -1.39 16.00
C PRO A 177 14.96 -1.37 15.94
N GLU A 178 15.59 -1.79 17.04
CA GLU A 178 17.04 -2.06 17.08
C GLU A 178 17.38 -3.52 16.75
N LYS A 179 16.37 -4.39 16.74
CA LYS A 179 16.50 -5.83 16.52
C LYS A 179 15.39 -6.38 15.63
N MET A 180 15.72 -7.45 14.93
CA MET A 180 14.79 -8.20 14.08
C MET A 180 15.09 -9.69 14.18
N TYR A 181 14.05 -10.50 14.14
CA TYR A 181 14.13 -11.95 14.28
C TYR A 181 13.34 -12.66 13.18
N LEU A 182 13.89 -13.76 12.67
CA LEU A 182 13.23 -14.66 11.72
C LEU A 182 12.80 -15.96 12.40
N ILE A 183 11.69 -16.52 11.97
CA ILE A 183 11.24 -17.87 12.33
C ILE A 183 10.65 -18.56 11.11
N GLY A 184 10.81 -19.86 10.96
CA GLY A 184 10.23 -20.59 9.83
C GLY A 184 10.50 -22.08 9.84
N SER A 185 10.00 -22.80 8.83
CA SER A 185 10.17 -24.25 8.68
C SER A 185 11.59 -24.67 8.28
N PHE A 186 12.41 -23.72 7.85
CA PHE A 186 13.78 -23.99 7.42
C PHE A 186 14.64 -24.53 8.58
N ALA A 187 15.64 -25.34 8.24
CA ALA A 187 16.31 -26.25 9.17
C ALA A 187 16.91 -25.60 10.43
N GLU A 188 17.42 -24.36 10.35
CA GLU A 188 17.98 -23.65 11.51
C GLU A 188 16.91 -23.23 12.54
N SER A 189 15.66 -23.04 12.10
CA SER A 189 14.57 -22.54 12.93
C SER A 189 13.56 -23.63 13.29
N ASP A 190 13.08 -24.38 12.29
CA ASP A 190 12.06 -25.44 12.39
C ASP A 190 10.84 -25.03 13.24
N TRP A 191 10.39 -23.78 13.11
CA TRP A 191 9.33 -23.13 13.90
C TRP A 191 9.55 -23.12 15.42
N ASN A 192 10.73 -23.51 15.88
CA ASN A 192 11.06 -23.67 17.30
C ASN A 192 12.07 -22.61 17.80
N ALA A 193 12.86 -22.03 16.90
CA ALA A 193 13.86 -21.03 17.24
C ALA A 193 13.67 -19.73 16.46
N TRP A 194 13.58 -18.61 17.19
CA TRP A 194 13.69 -17.27 16.62
C TRP A 194 15.16 -16.92 16.43
N LEU A 195 15.56 -16.63 15.20
CA LEU A 195 16.93 -16.32 14.82
C LEU A 195 17.11 -14.82 14.69
N GLU A 196 18.02 -14.24 15.47
CA GLU A 196 18.35 -12.81 15.38
C GLU A 196 19.01 -12.50 14.02
N MET A 197 18.58 -11.42 13.39
CA MET A 197 19.19 -10.86 12.20
C MET A 197 20.25 -9.83 12.58
N THR A 198 21.28 -9.68 11.76
CA THR A 198 22.36 -8.72 11.97
C THR A 198 21.94 -7.34 11.45
N PRO A 199 22.03 -6.26 12.25
CA PRO A 199 21.84 -4.90 11.75
C PRO A 199 22.85 -4.57 10.65
N VAL A 200 22.39 -3.99 9.54
CA VAL A 200 23.26 -3.60 8.42
C VAL A 200 24.00 -2.31 8.76
N GLU A 201 25.32 -2.33 8.72
CA GLU A 201 26.17 -1.19 9.06
C GLU A 201 25.85 0.02 8.15
N GLY A 202 25.74 1.20 8.77
CA GLY A 202 25.43 2.45 8.06
C GLY A 202 23.98 2.57 7.56
N SER A 203 23.09 1.62 7.87
CA SER A 203 21.69 1.63 7.43
C SER A 203 20.71 1.34 8.58
N THR A 204 20.27 2.37 9.29
CA THR A 204 19.26 2.24 10.36
C THR A 204 17.98 1.58 9.84
N GLY A 205 17.42 0.65 10.62
CA GLY A 205 16.20 -0.06 10.27
C GLY A 205 16.38 -1.19 9.24
N LYS A 206 17.62 -1.50 8.82
CA LYS A 206 17.92 -2.65 7.95
C LYS A 206 18.59 -3.76 8.73
N PHE A 207 18.13 -4.99 8.50
CA PHE A 207 18.64 -6.20 9.12
C PHE A 207 18.83 -7.27 8.06
N SER A 208 19.94 -8.01 8.10
CA SER A 208 20.18 -9.12 7.19
C SER A 208 20.52 -10.42 7.91
N ARG A 209 20.18 -11.54 7.28
CA ARG A 209 20.62 -12.87 7.69
C ARG A 209 20.70 -13.77 6.46
N VAL A 210 21.79 -14.53 6.34
CA VAL A 210 21.89 -15.60 5.35
C VAL A 210 21.11 -16.81 5.86
N VAL A 211 20.19 -17.34 5.04
CA VAL A 211 19.34 -18.48 5.38
C VAL A 211 19.25 -19.42 4.18
N THR A 212 19.35 -20.73 4.44
CA THR A 212 19.09 -21.78 3.44
C THR A 212 17.66 -22.29 3.57
N PHE A 213 16.91 -22.24 2.47
CA PHE A 213 15.53 -22.73 2.37
C PHE A 213 15.46 -23.94 1.45
N ALA A 214 14.65 -24.92 1.82
CA ALA A 214 14.10 -25.90 0.89
C ALA A 214 12.91 -25.27 0.14
N GLY A 215 12.61 -25.79 -1.05
CA GLY A 215 11.46 -25.31 -1.83
C GLY A 215 10.16 -25.60 -1.09
N GLY A 216 9.34 -24.56 -0.90
CA GLY A 216 8.09 -24.60 -0.15
C GLY A 216 8.24 -24.26 1.34
N ASP A 217 9.45 -24.01 1.84
CA ASP A 217 9.66 -23.51 3.20
C ASP A 217 8.90 -22.21 3.42
N ALA A 218 8.51 -21.97 4.68
CA ALA A 218 7.73 -20.81 5.06
C ALA A 218 8.31 -20.12 6.29
N MET A 219 8.15 -18.80 6.38
CA MET A 219 8.67 -17.98 7.46
C MET A 219 7.73 -16.84 7.87
N LYS A 220 8.02 -16.27 9.04
CA LYS A 220 7.57 -14.94 9.50
C LYS A 220 8.76 -14.22 10.13
N PHE A 221 8.60 -12.92 10.40
CA PHE A 221 9.60 -12.15 11.13
C PHE A 221 8.96 -11.23 12.16
N ASN A 222 9.71 -10.83 13.18
CA ASN A 222 9.22 -10.00 14.26
C ASN A 222 10.34 -9.19 14.92
N MET A 223 9.98 -8.08 15.55
CA MET A 223 10.91 -7.25 16.34
C MET A 223 11.25 -7.90 17.68
N ASN A 224 10.37 -8.77 18.19
CA ASN A 224 10.58 -9.57 19.40
C ASN A 224 10.67 -11.06 19.05
N PRO A 225 11.53 -11.85 19.71
CA PRO A 225 11.64 -13.29 19.48
C PRO A 225 10.49 -14.04 20.18
N GLY A 226 9.28 -13.91 19.64
CA GLY A 226 8.09 -14.52 20.22
C GLY A 226 6.81 -14.29 19.43
N TRP A 227 5.78 -15.04 19.81
CA TRP A 227 4.41 -14.97 19.30
C TRP A 227 3.56 -13.99 20.11
N ASP A 228 3.82 -12.69 19.93
CA ASP A 228 3.12 -11.56 20.57
C ASP A 228 1.97 -10.97 19.72
N GLY A 229 1.65 -11.56 18.57
CA GLY A 229 0.63 -11.07 17.64
C GLY A 229 1.11 -9.99 16.66
N ASN A 230 2.37 -9.53 16.76
CA ASN A 230 2.96 -8.52 15.88
C ASN A 230 3.86 -9.11 14.78
N GLN A 231 3.81 -10.44 14.58
CA GLN A 231 4.63 -11.10 13.56
C GLN A 231 4.20 -10.60 12.18
N VAL A 232 5.16 -10.17 11.39
CA VAL A 232 4.91 -9.80 10.01
C VAL A 232 4.80 -11.08 9.17
N ALA A 233 3.64 -11.21 8.56
CA ALA A 233 3.26 -12.25 7.62
C ALA A 233 3.27 -11.71 6.19
N TYR A 234 3.03 -12.58 5.21
CA TYR A 234 2.90 -12.16 3.82
C TYR A 234 1.73 -11.18 3.64
N PHE A 235 1.96 -10.12 2.88
CA PHE A 235 0.94 -9.26 2.31
C PHE A 235 1.44 -8.72 0.97
N ASP A 236 0.52 -8.32 0.09
CA ASP A 236 0.90 -7.77 -1.20
C ASP A 236 1.64 -6.43 -1.05
N GLY A 237 2.83 -6.37 -1.64
CA GLY A 237 3.75 -5.22 -1.51
C GLY A 237 4.84 -5.39 -0.46
N LEU A 238 4.84 -6.47 0.34
CA LEU A 238 5.92 -6.77 1.27
C LEU A 238 7.24 -7.08 0.54
N VAL A 239 7.18 -7.87 -0.53
CA VAL A 239 8.34 -8.38 -1.26
C VAL A 239 8.41 -7.70 -2.64
N PRO A 240 9.52 -7.03 -3.00
CA PRO A 240 9.70 -6.46 -4.34
C PRO A 240 9.74 -7.52 -5.44
N ASP A 241 9.40 -7.13 -6.67
CA ASP A 241 9.23 -8.06 -7.79
C ASP A 241 10.49 -8.86 -8.13
N GLU A 242 11.67 -8.23 -8.05
CA GLU A 242 12.94 -8.92 -8.30
C GLU A 242 13.19 -10.03 -7.26
N SER A 243 12.94 -9.76 -5.98
CA SER A 243 13.06 -10.77 -4.92
C SER A 243 11.98 -11.84 -5.02
N LYS A 244 10.74 -11.48 -5.38
CA LYS A 244 9.68 -12.45 -5.68
C LYS A 244 10.09 -13.39 -6.80
N LYS A 245 10.66 -12.86 -7.89
CA LYS A 245 11.11 -13.65 -9.03
C LYS A 245 12.30 -14.55 -8.68
N LEU A 246 13.22 -14.07 -7.85
CA LEU A 246 14.41 -14.82 -7.43
C LEU A 246 14.04 -16.03 -6.56
N ALA A 247 13.29 -15.79 -5.48
CA ALA A 247 13.00 -16.80 -4.46
C ALA A 247 11.61 -17.46 -4.59
N ASP A 248 10.82 -17.06 -5.59
CA ASP A 248 9.42 -17.48 -5.81
C ASP A 248 8.58 -17.27 -4.53
N VAL A 249 8.58 -16.01 -4.04
CA VAL A 249 7.99 -15.67 -2.74
C VAL A 249 6.50 -15.39 -2.85
N GLY A 250 5.71 -16.06 -2.02
CA GLY A 250 4.24 -15.91 -1.97
C GLY A 250 3.66 -16.06 -0.57
N GLY A 251 2.33 -15.92 -0.48
CA GLY A 251 1.58 -16.18 0.75
C GLY A 251 1.03 -17.60 0.77
N VAL A 252 1.19 -18.32 1.89
CA VAL A 252 0.55 -19.61 2.14
C VAL A 252 -0.27 -19.57 3.43
N ASP A 253 -1.44 -20.19 3.45
CA ASP A 253 -2.30 -20.27 4.65
C ASP A 253 -1.52 -20.87 5.83
N ASP A 254 -1.56 -20.20 6.98
CA ASP A 254 -0.92 -20.69 8.21
C ASP A 254 -1.81 -21.64 9.03
N GLY A 255 -3.01 -21.96 8.52
CA GLY A 255 -3.98 -22.84 9.15
C GLY A 255 -4.76 -22.18 10.29
N ASN A 256 -4.50 -20.91 10.59
CA ASN A 256 -5.12 -20.12 11.66
C ASN A 256 -5.79 -18.84 11.13
N GLY A 257 -6.08 -18.79 9.82
CA GLY A 257 -6.68 -17.64 9.17
C GLY A 257 -5.70 -16.50 8.87
N GLY A 258 -4.40 -16.74 9.01
CA GLY A 258 -3.33 -15.85 8.59
C GLY A 258 -2.52 -16.44 7.42
N LEU A 259 -1.45 -15.75 7.05
CA LEU A 259 -0.50 -16.21 6.03
C LEU A 259 0.89 -16.41 6.65
N ASN A 260 1.67 -17.32 6.06
CA ASN A 260 3.12 -17.34 6.15
C ASN A 260 3.72 -16.81 4.84
N ILE A 261 4.98 -16.36 4.91
CA ILE A 261 5.79 -16.01 3.74
C ILE A 261 6.42 -17.30 3.23
N GLN A 262 5.94 -17.84 2.12
CA GLN A 262 6.47 -19.05 1.49
C GLN A 262 7.58 -18.69 0.50
N ILE A 263 8.66 -19.48 0.52
CA ILE A 263 9.78 -19.44 -0.41
C ILE A 263 9.64 -20.65 -1.34
N GLY A 264 9.30 -20.45 -2.61
CA GLY A 264 9.08 -21.53 -3.56
C GLY A 264 10.38 -22.18 -4.06
N ASN A 265 11.42 -21.36 -4.28
CA ASN A 265 12.70 -21.83 -4.81
C ASN A 265 13.65 -22.22 -3.67
N ALA A 266 14.16 -23.46 -3.72
CA ALA A 266 15.22 -23.87 -2.82
C ALA A 266 16.51 -23.08 -3.09
N GLY A 267 17.20 -22.65 -2.04
CA GLY A 267 18.42 -21.86 -2.19
C GLY A 267 18.93 -21.29 -0.88
N THR A 268 20.14 -20.73 -0.93
CA THR A 268 20.69 -19.91 0.15
C THR A 268 20.59 -18.46 -0.26
N TYR A 269 19.91 -17.67 0.56
CA TYR A 269 19.64 -16.26 0.29
C TYR A 269 20.17 -15.40 1.43
N GLU A 270 20.69 -14.22 1.10
CA GLU A 270 20.72 -13.13 2.07
C GLU A 270 19.30 -12.53 2.14
N VAL A 271 18.64 -12.74 3.28
CA VAL A 271 17.32 -12.19 3.58
C VAL A 271 17.50 -10.86 4.26
N VAL A 272 16.95 -9.79 3.68
CA VAL A 272 17.06 -8.43 4.21
C VAL A 272 15.68 -7.87 4.55
N VAL A 273 15.49 -7.51 5.81
CA VAL A 273 14.29 -6.80 6.28
C VAL A 273 14.65 -5.32 6.40
N THR A 274 13.95 -4.48 5.65
CA THR A 274 13.99 -3.02 5.79
C THR A 274 12.73 -2.54 6.50
N VAL A 275 12.91 -1.83 7.61
CA VAL A 275 11.85 -1.20 8.39
C VAL A 275 11.96 0.31 8.28
N LYS A 276 10.82 0.97 8.02
CA LYS A 276 10.73 2.43 7.94
C LYS A 276 9.53 2.91 8.75
N VAL A 277 9.61 4.12 9.27
CA VAL A 277 8.40 4.81 9.78
C VAL A 277 7.63 5.32 8.57
N ALA A 278 6.33 5.03 8.51
CA ALA A 278 5.43 5.43 7.45
C ALA A 278 4.14 5.96 8.10
N GLY A 279 4.05 7.29 8.22
CA GLY A 279 3.02 7.94 9.03
C GLY A 279 3.10 7.49 10.48
N THR A 280 2.02 6.90 11.00
CA THR A 280 1.93 6.45 12.40
C THR A 280 2.33 4.99 12.61
N LYS A 281 2.80 4.29 11.57
CA LYS A 281 3.08 2.85 11.60
C LYS A 281 4.47 2.54 11.08
N LEU A 282 4.91 1.30 11.31
CA LEU A 282 6.08 0.74 10.64
C LEU A 282 5.66 0.11 9.31
N ALA A 283 6.41 0.42 8.26
CA ALA A 283 6.34 -0.25 6.97
C ALA A 283 7.54 -1.16 6.80
N TYR A 284 7.31 -2.29 6.14
CA TYR A 284 8.29 -3.34 5.96
C TYR A 284 8.49 -3.64 4.47
N THR A 285 9.74 -3.87 4.10
CA THR A 285 10.12 -4.46 2.82
C THR A 285 11.01 -5.66 3.12
N LEU A 286 10.78 -6.76 2.41
CA LEU A 286 11.53 -8.00 2.52
C LEU A 286 12.22 -8.29 1.18
N ASP A 287 13.54 -8.13 1.15
CA ASP A 287 14.37 -8.40 -0.01
C ASP A 287 15.09 -9.74 0.15
N PHE A 288 15.27 -10.42 -0.97
CA PHE A 288 16.09 -11.62 -1.11
C PHE A 288 17.19 -11.34 -2.13
N TYR A 289 18.44 -11.63 -1.74
CA TYR A 289 19.60 -11.61 -2.62
C TYR A 289 20.24 -12.99 -2.67
N GLU A 290 20.92 -13.31 -3.78
CA GLU A 290 21.79 -14.49 -3.82
C GLU A 290 22.88 -14.33 -2.77
N ALA A 291 23.07 -15.33 -1.92
CA ALA A 291 24.15 -15.30 -0.95
C ALA A 291 25.50 -15.33 -1.70
N THR A 292 26.30 -14.28 -1.57
CA THR A 292 27.67 -14.29 -2.08
C THR A 292 28.47 -15.35 -1.31
N ALA A 293 29.13 -16.25 -2.04
CA ALA A 293 30.13 -17.12 -1.44
C ALA A 293 31.27 -16.24 -0.91
N GLU A 294 31.43 -16.19 0.41
CA GLU A 294 32.67 -15.68 1.04
C GLU A 294 33.86 -16.59 0.73
#